data_AF-A0A839GZD9-F1
#
_entry.id   AF-A0A839GZD9-F1
#
_cell.length_a   1.000
_cell.length_b   1.000
_cell.length_c   1.000
_cell.angle_alpha   90.00
_cell.angle_beta   90.00
_cell.angle_gamma   90.00
#
_symmetry.space_group_name_H-M   'P 1'
#
loop_
_entity.id
_entity.type
_entity.pdbx_description
1 polymer ?
#
loop_
_entity_poly.entity_id
_entity_poly.type
_entity_poly.pdbx_seq_one_letter_code
_entity_poly.pdbx_strand_id
1 'polypeptide(L)'
;MKQTPLPVSDRVVDTSTQRGGWSAAGRHNRYLRAAVDFFYAETAFRAFTFLWLYWAMAKFELLLERPRVLYTPMNAIAESIAPVLPAKPAFWAVLCVAAVANLAKIFCRQTVWLQGLLVGCLLWANLVLWGYGFLSHINHVFLLAHLFLVWVAVEKPSNNSPSREQFQTINWFYLGLLFTYTLAGLWKVGALGRKLLMSSGDVHWLKPEAALYNALVSFRDYDQPFPYAQLFLGYPWVWQIGFVVVVYLQVASVFAAWRPALRPWVGFFLVCFHLLNQFAFLIFFKVTCLVLLCLFFPYSWLLPAYRRRKLSPAHAAFQGKFLAATYKRLYANGEEDSFSGFEAYRQLWVDTYGYAAGIFYLPGINTAVSFFMRVFRGGSAG
;
A
#
# COMPACT_ATOMS: atom_id res chain seq x y z
N MET A 1 15.16 -45.49 -35.52
CA MET A 1 14.75 -44.06 -35.46
C MET A 1 15.90 -43.29 -34.84
N LYS A 2 16.57 -42.42 -35.61
CA LYS A 2 17.69 -41.58 -35.15
C LYS A 2 17.12 -40.40 -34.33
N GLN A 3 17.61 -40.21 -33.12
CA GLN A 3 17.33 -39.01 -32.32
C GLN A 3 18.05 -37.82 -32.97
N THR A 4 17.29 -36.83 -33.41
CA THR A 4 17.79 -35.51 -33.80
C THR A 4 18.12 -34.71 -32.54
N PRO A 5 19.33 -34.14 -32.39
CA PRO A 5 19.61 -33.18 -31.34
C PRO A 5 18.88 -31.87 -31.64
N LEU A 6 18.23 -31.30 -30.61
CA LEU A 6 17.65 -29.96 -30.67
C LEU A 6 18.75 -28.91 -30.92
N PRO A 7 18.46 -27.82 -31.66
CA PRO A 7 19.47 -26.82 -31.99
C PRO A 7 19.93 -26.07 -30.74
N VAL A 8 21.25 -26.06 -30.54
CA VAL A 8 21.94 -25.19 -29.58
C VAL A 8 21.70 -23.75 -30.06
N SER A 9 20.86 -23.04 -29.33
CA SER A 9 20.67 -21.60 -29.51
C SER A 9 21.95 -20.90 -29.09
N ASP A 10 22.75 -20.47 -30.06
CA ASP A 10 23.83 -19.49 -29.89
C ASP A 10 23.25 -18.15 -29.45
N ARG A 11 22.90 -18.04 -28.17
CA ARG A 11 22.75 -16.74 -27.50
C ARG A 11 24.09 -16.39 -26.89
N VAL A 12 24.79 -15.50 -27.59
CA VAL A 12 25.89 -14.72 -27.06
C VAL A 12 25.53 -14.24 -25.66
N VAL A 13 26.16 -14.85 -24.66
CA VAL A 13 26.11 -14.38 -23.28
C VAL A 13 26.98 -13.14 -23.23
N ASP A 14 26.34 -11.98 -23.32
CA ASP A 14 26.99 -10.70 -23.06
C ASP A 14 27.44 -10.68 -21.59
N THR A 15 28.72 -10.95 -21.39
CA THR A 15 29.38 -11.05 -20.09
C THR A 15 29.98 -9.72 -19.63
N SER A 16 29.68 -8.61 -20.30
CA SER A 16 30.35 -7.34 -20.06
C SER A 16 29.45 -6.29 -19.39
N THR A 17 29.25 -6.42 -18.07
CA THR A 17 29.10 -5.33 -17.05
C THR A 17 28.48 -5.87 -15.73
N GLN A 18 29.25 -6.66 -14.97
CA GLN A 18 28.84 -7.12 -13.64
C GLN A 18 28.93 -5.99 -12.58
N ARG A 19 27.88 -5.17 -12.49
CA ARG A 19 27.32 -4.77 -11.18
C ARG A 19 26.20 -5.78 -10.91
N GLY A 20 26.49 -6.78 -10.08
CA GLY A 20 25.64 -7.96 -9.89
C GLY A 20 24.14 -7.63 -9.83
N GLY A 21 23.38 -8.30 -10.70
CA GLY A 21 21.95 -8.06 -10.94
C GLY A 21 21.15 -9.35 -10.90
N TRP A 22 19.82 -9.21 -10.88
CA TRP A 22 18.89 -10.33 -10.92
C TRP A 22 18.94 -11.06 -12.27
N SER A 23 19.04 -12.38 -12.25
CA SER A 23 18.85 -13.31 -13.36
C SER A 23 17.38 -13.40 -13.78
N ALA A 24 17.07 -14.19 -14.81
CA ALA A 24 15.69 -14.39 -15.23
C ALA A 24 14.90 -15.20 -14.18
N ALA A 25 15.50 -16.22 -13.57
CA ALA A 25 14.94 -16.99 -12.46
C ALA A 25 14.69 -16.11 -11.22
N GLY A 26 15.63 -15.24 -10.89
CA GLY A 26 15.47 -14.28 -9.80
C GLY A 26 14.31 -13.30 -10.05
N ARG A 27 14.21 -12.75 -11.27
CA ARG A 27 13.07 -11.89 -11.68
C ARG A 27 11.74 -12.64 -11.67
N HIS A 28 11.72 -13.88 -12.17
CA HIS A 28 10.54 -14.74 -12.16
C HIS A 28 9.97 -14.89 -10.75
N ASN A 29 10.83 -15.22 -9.77
CA ASN A 29 10.41 -15.36 -8.37
C ASN A 29 9.81 -14.08 -7.79
N ARG A 30 10.39 -12.93 -8.14
CA ARG A 30 9.88 -11.61 -7.71
C ARG A 30 8.52 -11.31 -8.32
N TYR A 31 8.35 -11.59 -9.61
CA TYR A 31 7.09 -11.38 -10.32
C TYR A 31 6.00 -12.33 -9.81
N LEU A 32 6.34 -13.60 -9.60
CA LEU A 32 5.45 -14.62 -9.03
C LEU A 32 4.89 -14.19 -7.68
N ARG A 33 5.77 -13.69 -6.79
CA ARG A 33 5.36 -13.21 -5.46
C ARG A 33 4.33 -12.09 -5.57
N ALA A 34 4.63 -11.07 -6.35
CA ALA A 34 3.75 -9.92 -6.52
C ALA A 34 2.41 -10.31 -7.15
N ALA A 35 2.41 -11.21 -8.15
CA ALA A 35 1.20 -11.69 -8.80
C ALA A 35 0.32 -12.50 -7.85
N VAL A 36 0.91 -13.41 -7.07
CA VAL A 36 0.18 -14.20 -6.07
C VAL A 36 -0.43 -13.28 -5.01
N ASP A 37 0.37 -12.45 -4.35
CA ASP A 37 -0.15 -11.55 -3.32
C ASP A 37 -1.29 -10.69 -3.85
N PHE A 38 -1.10 -10.11 -5.04
CA PHE A 38 -2.10 -9.22 -5.62
C PHE A 38 -3.40 -9.94 -5.96
N PHE A 39 -3.34 -11.16 -6.52
CA PHE A 39 -4.54 -11.92 -6.85
C PHE A 39 -5.42 -12.15 -5.61
N TYR A 40 -4.81 -12.55 -4.49
CA TYR A 40 -5.53 -12.78 -3.25
C TYR A 40 -5.94 -11.47 -2.57
N ALA A 41 -5.12 -10.43 -2.66
CA ALA A 41 -5.44 -9.09 -2.20
C ALA A 41 -6.68 -8.53 -2.90
N GLU A 42 -6.73 -8.62 -4.23
CA GLU A 42 -7.90 -8.23 -5.03
C GLU A 42 -9.11 -9.08 -4.61
N THR A 43 -8.96 -10.40 -4.48
CA THR A 43 -10.06 -11.29 -4.07
C THR A 43 -10.63 -10.90 -2.70
N ALA A 44 -9.77 -10.66 -1.71
CA ALA A 44 -10.19 -10.20 -0.38
C ALA A 44 -10.86 -8.83 -0.45
N PHE A 45 -10.34 -7.92 -1.28
CA PHE A 45 -10.93 -6.61 -1.49
C PHE A 45 -12.32 -6.67 -2.17
N ARG A 46 -12.52 -7.60 -3.11
CA ARG A 46 -13.85 -7.89 -3.71
C ARG A 46 -14.82 -8.44 -2.67
N ALA A 47 -14.38 -9.35 -1.81
CA ALA A 47 -15.20 -9.86 -0.71
C ALA A 47 -15.58 -8.73 0.26
N PHE A 48 -14.60 -7.90 0.64
CA PHE A 48 -14.84 -6.71 1.45
C PHE A 48 -15.80 -5.73 0.78
N THR A 49 -15.79 -5.61 -0.55
CA THR A 49 -16.72 -4.76 -1.29
C THR A 49 -18.18 -5.18 -1.06
N PHE A 50 -18.50 -6.47 -0.96
CA PHE A 50 -19.86 -6.91 -0.59
C PHE A 50 -20.25 -6.48 0.83
N LEU A 51 -19.33 -6.62 1.79
CA LEU A 51 -19.55 -6.14 3.17
C LEU A 51 -19.77 -4.63 3.20
N TRP A 52 -19.00 -3.88 2.40
CA TRP A 52 -19.15 -2.44 2.26
C TRP A 52 -20.48 -2.06 1.61
N LEU A 53 -20.94 -2.79 0.59
CA LEU A 53 -22.25 -2.54 -0.04
C LEU A 53 -23.40 -2.75 0.95
N TYR A 54 -23.32 -3.80 1.78
CA TYR A 54 -24.29 -4.00 2.88
C TYR A 54 -24.23 -2.85 3.89
N TRP A 55 -23.03 -2.44 4.31
CA TRP A 55 -22.86 -1.29 5.18
C TRP A 55 -23.42 0.01 4.58
N ALA A 56 -23.20 0.25 3.28
CA ALA A 56 -23.70 1.42 2.57
C ALA A 56 -25.23 1.43 2.52
N MET A 57 -25.85 0.27 2.28
CA MET A 57 -27.30 0.10 2.35
C MET A 57 -27.84 0.44 3.75
N ALA A 58 -27.29 -0.17 4.80
CA ALA A 58 -27.70 0.09 6.18
C ALA A 58 -27.47 1.55 6.60
N LYS A 59 -26.33 2.14 6.18
CA LYS A 59 -26.03 3.55 6.44
C LYS A 59 -27.03 4.46 5.74
N PHE A 60 -27.43 4.14 4.51
CA PHE A 60 -28.40 4.95 3.77
C PHE A 60 -29.79 4.93 4.43
N GLU A 61 -30.24 3.79 4.97
CA GLU A 61 -31.47 3.74 5.78
C GLU A 61 -31.44 4.73 6.95
N LEU A 62 -30.34 4.74 7.71
CA LEU A 62 -30.16 5.70 8.80
C LEU A 62 -30.12 7.16 8.33
N LEU A 63 -29.72 7.41 7.08
CA LEU A 63 -29.72 8.75 6.50
C LEU A 63 -31.10 9.17 5.99
N LEU A 64 -31.99 8.23 5.65
CA LEU A 64 -33.38 8.53 5.28
C LEU A 64 -34.20 9.03 6.47
N GLU A 65 -33.80 8.69 7.69
CA GLU A 65 -34.41 9.18 8.93
C GLU A 65 -34.03 10.64 9.23
N ARG A 66 -33.04 11.21 8.53
CA ARG A 66 -32.59 12.59 8.75
C ARG A 66 -33.44 13.59 7.95
N PRO A 67 -33.60 14.83 8.44
CA PRO A 67 -34.24 15.90 7.68
C PRO A 67 -33.52 16.11 6.34
N ARG A 68 -34.27 16.04 5.23
CA ARG A 68 -33.72 16.17 3.86
C ARG A 68 -33.02 17.49 3.60
N VAL A 69 -33.39 18.55 4.31
CA VAL A 69 -32.74 19.88 4.23
C VAL A 69 -31.26 19.84 4.62
N LEU A 70 -30.82 18.82 5.38
CA LEU A 70 -29.43 18.62 5.75
C LEU A 70 -28.61 17.91 4.67
N TYR A 71 -29.23 17.48 3.57
CA TYR A 71 -28.53 16.96 2.41
C TYR A 71 -27.97 18.14 1.60
N THR A 72 -26.65 18.29 1.64
CA THR A 72 -25.90 19.32 0.95
C THR A 72 -24.73 18.66 0.20
N PRO A 73 -24.84 18.47 -1.13
CA PRO A 73 -23.72 17.98 -1.93
C PRO A 73 -22.52 18.94 -1.79
N MET A 74 -21.32 18.39 -1.56
CA MET A 74 -20.17 19.19 -1.10
C MET A 74 -19.21 19.64 -2.21
N ASN A 75 -19.43 19.22 -3.45
CA ASN A 75 -18.58 19.58 -4.58
C ASN A 75 -19.37 19.54 -5.88
N ALA A 76 -18.85 20.20 -6.93
CA ALA A 76 -19.48 20.28 -8.24
C ALA A 76 -19.85 18.91 -8.85
N ILE A 77 -19.08 17.85 -8.57
CA ILE A 77 -19.41 16.50 -9.06
C ILE A 77 -20.64 15.94 -8.33
N ALA A 78 -20.68 16.09 -7.00
CA ALA A 78 -21.83 15.69 -6.19
C ALA A 78 -23.07 16.50 -6.56
N GLU A 79 -22.93 17.81 -6.76
CA GLU A 79 -24.01 18.71 -7.20
C GLU A 79 -24.59 18.28 -8.55
N SER A 80 -23.75 17.88 -9.50
CA SER A 80 -24.23 17.46 -10.83
C SER A 80 -24.89 16.09 -10.86
N ILE A 81 -24.37 15.10 -10.12
CA ILE A 81 -24.76 13.69 -10.28
C ILE A 81 -25.67 13.20 -9.12
N ALA A 82 -25.65 13.88 -7.98
CA ALA A 82 -26.52 13.60 -6.84
C ALA A 82 -27.00 14.92 -6.18
N PRO A 83 -27.69 15.81 -6.91
CA PRO A 83 -28.11 17.13 -6.40
C PRO A 83 -29.07 17.05 -5.22
N VAL A 84 -29.86 15.98 -5.16
CA VAL A 84 -30.86 15.74 -4.12
C VAL A 84 -30.71 14.33 -3.58
N LEU A 85 -31.14 14.12 -2.33
CA LEU A 85 -31.19 12.80 -1.74
C LEU A 85 -32.05 11.86 -2.60
N PRO A 86 -31.49 10.77 -3.17
CA PRO A 86 -32.24 9.89 -4.05
C PRO A 86 -33.30 9.10 -3.27
N ALA A 87 -34.32 8.63 -3.98
CA ALA A 87 -35.29 7.71 -3.41
C ALA A 87 -34.62 6.36 -3.07
N LYS A 88 -35.12 5.71 -2.01
CA LYS A 88 -34.64 4.41 -1.54
C LYS A 88 -34.50 3.34 -2.64
N PRO A 89 -35.50 3.13 -3.52
CA PRO A 89 -35.37 2.15 -4.59
C PRO A 89 -34.23 2.47 -5.58
N ALA A 90 -33.99 3.75 -5.89
CA ALA A 90 -32.93 4.15 -6.80
C ALA A 90 -31.54 3.86 -6.21
N PHE A 91 -31.33 4.18 -4.93
CA PHE A 91 -30.08 3.88 -4.25
C PHE A 91 -29.82 2.37 -4.18
N TRP A 92 -30.83 1.59 -3.80
CA TRP A 92 -30.75 0.14 -3.75
C TRP A 92 -30.47 -0.49 -5.12
N ALA A 93 -31.11 0.01 -6.18
CA ALA A 93 -30.85 -0.46 -7.55
C ALA A 93 -29.37 -0.26 -7.94
N VAL A 94 -28.78 0.90 -7.63
CA VAL A 94 -27.35 1.16 -7.90
C VAL A 94 -26.45 0.22 -7.09
N LEU A 95 -26.79 -0.06 -5.82
CA LEU A 95 -26.04 -1.05 -5.02
C LEU A 95 -26.17 -2.48 -5.57
N CYS A 96 -27.35 -2.87 -6.06
CA CYS A 96 -27.55 -4.16 -6.70
C CYS A 96 -26.71 -4.29 -7.98
N VAL A 97 -26.68 -3.26 -8.83
CA VAL A 97 -25.81 -3.23 -10.02
C VAL A 97 -24.34 -3.33 -9.61
N ALA A 98 -23.91 -2.61 -8.57
CA ALA A 98 -22.55 -2.72 -8.03
C ALA A 98 -22.24 -4.14 -7.52
N ALA A 99 -23.17 -4.79 -6.81
CA ALA A 99 -23.00 -6.15 -6.31
C ALA A 99 -22.84 -7.15 -7.45
N VAL A 100 -23.70 -7.08 -8.47
CA VAL A 100 -23.63 -7.94 -9.66
C VAL A 100 -22.34 -7.69 -10.44
N ALA A 101 -21.95 -6.42 -10.66
CA ALA A 101 -20.71 -6.09 -11.33
C ALA A 101 -19.48 -6.60 -10.55
N ASN A 102 -19.48 -6.45 -9.22
CA ASN A 102 -18.41 -6.95 -8.36
C ASN A 102 -18.32 -8.49 -8.39
N LEU A 103 -19.47 -9.18 -8.37
CA LEU A 103 -19.55 -10.64 -8.52
C LEU A 103 -19.02 -11.09 -9.89
N ALA A 104 -19.51 -10.47 -10.96
CA ALA A 104 -19.07 -10.77 -12.32
C ALA A 104 -17.56 -10.58 -12.48
N LYS A 105 -16.98 -9.54 -11.86
CA LYS A 105 -15.52 -9.29 -11.87
C LYS A 105 -14.69 -10.40 -11.21
N ILE A 106 -15.25 -11.21 -10.30
CA ILE A 106 -14.52 -12.36 -9.74
C ILE A 106 -14.18 -13.36 -10.85
N PHE A 107 -15.08 -13.55 -11.81
CA PHE A 107 -14.94 -14.46 -12.94
C PHE A 107 -14.35 -13.77 -14.18
N CYS A 108 -14.76 -12.53 -14.45
CA CYS A 108 -14.38 -11.73 -15.62
C CYS A 108 -13.38 -10.62 -15.24
N ARG A 109 -12.25 -11.02 -14.66
CA ARG A 109 -11.26 -10.09 -14.08
C ARG A 109 -10.66 -9.09 -15.06
N GLN A 110 -10.55 -9.45 -16.34
CA GLN A 110 -9.95 -8.58 -17.35
C GLN A 110 -10.93 -7.55 -17.95
N THR A 111 -12.22 -7.62 -17.61
CA THR A 111 -13.21 -6.75 -18.23
C THR A 111 -13.14 -5.33 -17.65
N VAL A 112 -12.67 -4.39 -18.46
CA VAL A 112 -12.52 -2.97 -18.11
C VAL A 112 -13.89 -2.32 -17.91
N TRP A 113 -14.86 -2.57 -18.80
CA TRP A 113 -16.21 -1.99 -18.71
C TRP A 113 -16.94 -2.35 -17.42
N LEU A 114 -16.85 -3.61 -16.97
CA LEU A 114 -17.42 -4.04 -15.68
C LEU A 114 -16.75 -3.33 -14.50
N GLN A 115 -15.43 -3.07 -14.58
CA GLN A 115 -14.75 -2.31 -13.55
C GLN A 115 -15.16 -0.83 -13.57
N GLY A 116 -15.29 -0.23 -14.75
CA GLY A 116 -15.78 1.15 -14.91
C GLY A 116 -17.20 1.32 -14.37
N LEU A 117 -18.10 0.39 -14.69
CA LEU A 117 -19.46 0.36 -14.15
C LEU A 117 -19.45 0.27 -12.62
N LEU A 118 -18.67 -0.68 -12.07
CA LEU A 118 -18.55 -0.83 -10.62
C LEU A 118 -18.03 0.46 -9.97
N VAL A 119 -16.96 1.05 -10.49
CA VAL A 119 -16.40 2.32 -9.99
C VAL A 119 -17.43 3.43 -10.04
N GLY A 120 -18.19 3.55 -11.14
CA GLY A 120 -19.26 4.53 -11.29
C GLY A 120 -20.36 4.36 -10.23
N CYS A 121 -20.84 3.14 -10.02
CA CYS A 121 -21.84 2.85 -8.99
C CYS A 121 -21.32 3.14 -7.58
N LEU A 122 -20.09 2.73 -7.26
CA LEU A 122 -19.49 2.97 -5.94
C LEU A 122 -19.23 4.46 -5.71
N LEU A 123 -18.77 5.19 -6.72
CA LEU A 123 -18.57 6.64 -6.65
C LEU A 123 -19.90 7.33 -6.38
N TRP A 124 -20.94 7.03 -7.17
CA TRP A 124 -22.26 7.62 -6.98
C TRP A 124 -22.81 7.34 -5.58
N ALA A 125 -22.73 6.09 -5.12
CA ALA A 125 -23.19 5.72 -3.78
C ALA A 125 -22.43 6.50 -2.68
N ASN A 126 -21.12 6.68 -2.82
CA ASN A 126 -20.35 7.49 -1.87
C ASN A 126 -20.69 8.97 -1.92
N LEU A 127 -20.91 9.56 -3.10
CA LEU A 127 -21.33 10.96 -3.22
C LEU A 127 -22.64 11.21 -2.48
N VAL A 128 -23.61 10.30 -2.59
CA VAL A 128 -24.87 10.36 -1.84
C VAL A 128 -24.61 10.25 -0.32
N LEU A 129 -23.79 9.29 0.12
CA LEU A 129 -23.50 9.11 1.55
C LEU A 129 -22.73 10.30 2.15
N TRP A 130 -21.91 10.99 1.36
CA TRP A 130 -21.18 12.19 1.77
C TRP A 130 -22.05 13.45 1.77
N GLY A 131 -23.24 13.42 1.17
CA GLY A 131 -24.13 14.57 1.07
C GLY A 131 -24.68 15.07 2.42
N TYR A 132 -24.49 14.38 3.54
CA TYR A 132 -24.91 14.87 4.87
C TYR A 132 -23.80 15.61 5.62
N GLY A 133 -23.19 16.60 4.97
CA GLY A 133 -22.51 17.72 5.64
C GLY A 133 -21.10 17.47 6.18
N PHE A 134 -20.39 16.43 5.75
CA PHE A 134 -18.98 16.30 6.07
C PHE A 134 -18.24 15.57 4.95
N LEU A 135 -17.17 16.18 4.43
CA LEU A 135 -16.26 15.57 3.46
C LEU A 135 -15.40 14.62 4.27
N SER A 136 -16.06 13.56 4.71
CA SER A 136 -15.50 12.62 5.64
C SER A 136 -14.31 11.98 4.97
N HIS A 137 -13.20 11.83 5.68
CA HIS A 137 -12.03 11.10 5.17
C HIS A 137 -12.31 9.59 4.97
N ILE A 138 -13.58 9.22 4.80
CA ILE A 138 -14.14 7.88 4.78
C ILE A 138 -14.28 7.47 3.31
N ASN A 139 -13.88 6.24 3.01
CA ASN A 139 -14.02 5.58 1.72
C ASN A 139 -13.17 6.11 0.53
N HIS A 140 -12.38 7.20 0.65
CA HIS A 140 -11.53 7.64 -0.46
C HIS A 140 -10.56 6.56 -0.94
N VAL A 141 -9.86 5.89 -0.02
CA VAL A 141 -8.92 4.81 -0.34
C VAL A 141 -9.64 3.60 -0.96
N PHE A 142 -10.88 3.32 -0.52
CA PHE A 142 -11.72 2.27 -1.10
C PHE A 142 -12.08 2.58 -2.56
N LEU A 143 -12.52 3.80 -2.85
CA LEU A 143 -12.84 4.23 -4.22
C LEU A 143 -11.60 4.26 -5.11
N LEU A 144 -10.49 4.82 -4.62
CA LEU A 144 -9.23 4.87 -5.37
C LEU A 144 -8.70 3.48 -5.68
N ALA A 145 -8.82 2.52 -4.76
CA ALA A 145 -8.44 1.14 -5.03
C ALA A 145 -9.27 0.55 -6.17
N HIS A 146 -10.59 0.72 -6.18
CA HIS A 146 -11.41 0.29 -7.32
C HIS A 146 -11.07 1.04 -8.61
N LEU A 147 -10.81 2.34 -8.54
CA LEU A 147 -10.42 3.13 -9.70
C LEU A 147 -9.12 2.63 -10.33
N PHE A 148 -8.09 2.38 -9.54
CA PHE A 148 -6.79 1.94 -10.05
C PHE A 148 -6.82 0.47 -10.51
N LEU A 149 -7.76 -0.35 -10.05
CA LEU A 149 -7.95 -1.72 -10.55
C LEU A 149 -8.36 -1.79 -12.02
N VAL A 150 -8.85 -0.69 -12.61
CA VAL A 150 -9.19 -0.60 -14.04
C VAL A 150 -7.99 -0.99 -14.92
N TRP A 151 -6.77 -0.67 -14.48
CA TRP A 151 -5.54 -0.83 -15.25
C TRP A 151 -4.76 -2.10 -14.91
N VAL A 152 -5.29 -2.95 -14.04
CA VAL A 152 -4.58 -4.13 -13.54
C VAL A 152 -5.09 -5.40 -14.19
N ALA A 153 -4.21 -6.05 -14.95
CA ALA A 153 -4.47 -7.36 -15.54
C ALA A 153 -3.91 -8.47 -14.63
N VAL A 154 -4.73 -8.95 -13.70
CA VAL A 154 -4.33 -10.05 -12.81
C VAL A 154 -5.15 -11.30 -13.08
N GLU A 155 -4.44 -12.38 -13.35
CA GLU A 155 -4.99 -13.69 -13.60
C GLU A 155 -4.77 -14.60 -12.41
N LYS A 156 -5.54 -15.68 -12.35
CA LYS A 156 -5.36 -16.70 -11.34
C LYS A 156 -3.92 -17.25 -11.46
N PRO A 157 -3.15 -17.30 -10.36
CA PRO A 157 -1.76 -17.76 -10.40
C PRO A 157 -1.63 -19.12 -11.08
N SER A 158 -2.64 -20.00 -10.92
CA SER A 158 -2.62 -21.34 -11.54
C SER A 158 -2.48 -21.33 -13.06
N ASN A 159 -3.00 -20.29 -13.72
CA ASN A 159 -3.21 -20.24 -15.17
C ASN A 159 -2.20 -19.34 -15.89
N ASN A 160 -1.32 -18.64 -15.17
CA ASN A 160 -0.43 -17.64 -15.77
C ASN A 160 1.03 -17.82 -15.34
N SER A 161 1.94 -17.56 -16.28
CA SER A 161 3.36 -17.38 -16.02
C SER A 161 3.60 -15.94 -15.57
N PRO A 162 4.32 -15.71 -14.46
CA PRO A 162 4.52 -14.37 -13.95
C PRO A 162 5.30 -13.51 -14.97
N SER A 163 4.64 -12.48 -15.52
CA SER A 163 5.19 -11.62 -16.57
C SER A 163 5.65 -10.26 -16.03
N ARG A 164 6.54 -9.61 -16.78
CA ARG A 164 7.00 -8.25 -16.47
C ARG A 164 5.85 -7.23 -16.54
N GLU A 165 4.96 -7.39 -17.51
CA GLU A 165 3.82 -6.50 -17.73
C GLU A 165 2.84 -6.53 -16.55
N GLN A 166 2.46 -7.74 -16.10
CA GLN A 166 1.62 -7.91 -14.91
C GLN A 166 2.30 -7.32 -13.67
N PHE A 167 3.60 -7.56 -13.51
CA PHE A 167 4.36 -6.96 -12.41
C PHE A 167 4.32 -5.42 -12.47
N GLN A 168 4.44 -4.82 -13.66
CA GLN A 168 4.40 -3.36 -13.83
C GLN A 168 3.02 -2.78 -13.54
N THR A 169 1.93 -3.38 -14.03
CA THR A 169 0.56 -2.89 -13.76
C THR A 169 0.22 -2.95 -12.28
N ILE A 170 0.64 -4.01 -11.57
CA ILE A 170 0.54 -4.10 -10.11
C ILE A 170 1.30 -2.96 -9.44
N ASN A 171 2.52 -2.64 -9.90
CA ASN A 171 3.29 -1.54 -9.33
C ASN A 171 2.59 -0.18 -9.57
N TRP A 172 2.00 0.04 -10.74
CA TRP A 172 1.24 1.26 -11.04
C TRP A 172 0.00 1.42 -10.17
N PHE A 173 -0.70 0.31 -9.87
CA PHE A 173 -1.80 0.32 -8.89
C PHE A 173 -1.33 0.78 -7.51
N TYR A 174 -0.25 0.17 -7.00
CA TYR A 174 0.28 0.55 -5.69
C TYR A 174 0.83 1.97 -5.71
N LEU A 175 1.42 2.42 -6.82
CA LEU A 175 1.86 3.80 -6.99
C LEU A 175 0.68 4.75 -6.83
N GLY A 176 -0.42 4.55 -7.59
CA GLY A 176 -1.59 5.41 -7.52
C GLY A 176 -2.15 5.53 -6.10
N LEU A 177 -2.27 4.41 -5.39
CA LEU A 177 -2.71 4.41 -3.99
C LEU A 177 -1.72 5.10 -3.05
N LEU A 178 -0.45 4.72 -3.10
CA LEU A 178 0.57 5.19 -2.15
C LEU A 178 0.97 6.65 -2.39
N PHE A 179 0.81 7.13 -3.62
CA PHE A 179 1.04 8.53 -3.98
C PHE A 179 0.18 9.48 -3.15
N THR A 180 -1.06 9.11 -2.83
CA THR A 180 -1.92 9.93 -1.94
C THR A 180 -1.33 10.11 -0.54
N TYR A 181 -0.72 9.05 0.00
CA TYR A 181 -0.04 9.12 1.29
C TYR A 181 1.25 9.93 1.19
N THR A 182 2.01 9.79 0.11
CA THR A 182 3.20 10.62 -0.14
C THR A 182 2.85 12.09 -0.23
N LEU A 183 1.80 12.44 -0.98
CA LEU A 183 1.31 13.81 -1.06
C LEU A 183 0.87 14.34 0.31
N ALA A 184 0.16 13.52 1.10
CA ALA A 184 -0.23 13.89 2.46
C ALA A 184 0.98 14.10 3.39
N GLY A 185 2.08 13.37 3.20
CA GLY A 185 3.34 13.57 3.91
C GLY A 185 4.06 14.85 3.47
N LEU A 186 4.20 15.07 2.16
CA LEU A 186 4.80 16.29 1.60
C LEU A 186 4.03 17.54 2.00
N TRP A 187 2.69 17.47 2.05
CA TRP A 187 1.86 18.55 2.53
C TRP A 187 2.16 18.92 3.99
N LYS A 188 2.40 17.91 4.86
CA LYS A 188 2.80 18.14 6.25
C LYS A 188 4.18 18.77 6.35
N VAL A 189 5.13 18.38 5.50
CA VAL A 189 6.46 19.01 5.42
C VAL A 189 6.32 20.49 5.04
N GLY A 190 5.58 20.80 3.96
CA GLY A 190 5.38 22.17 3.51
C GLY A 190 4.65 23.03 4.54
N ALA A 191 3.59 22.49 5.17
CA ALA A 191 2.84 23.19 6.22
C ALA A 191 3.70 23.46 7.46
N LEU A 192 4.51 22.49 7.91
CA LEU A 192 5.43 22.69 9.02
C LEU A 192 6.52 23.71 8.65
N GLY A 193 7.14 23.59 7.48
CA GLY A 193 8.17 24.53 7.01
C GLY A 193 7.65 25.97 6.94
N ARG A 194 6.44 26.16 6.39
CA ARG A 194 5.78 27.48 6.37
C ARG A 194 5.61 28.05 7.78
N LYS A 195 5.13 27.26 8.74
CA LYS A 195 4.95 27.72 10.13
C LYS A 195 6.28 28.07 10.79
N LEU A 196 7.32 27.26 10.60
CA LEU A 196 8.64 27.54 11.17
C LEU A 196 9.28 28.82 10.61
N LEU A 197 9.03 29.15 9.33
CA LEU A 197 9.62 30.30 8.66
C LEU A 197 8.82 31.60 8.84
N MET A 198 7.49 31.53 8.83
CA MET A 198 6.62 32.71 8.74
C MET A 198 5.84 33.01 10.03
N SER A 199 5.61 32.00 10.87
CA SER A 199 4.75 32.12 12.05
C SER A 199 5.21 31.20 13.17
N SER A 200 6.47 31.33 13.61
CA SER A 200 7.07 30.44 14.63
C SER A 200 6.35 30.50 15.98
N GLY A 201 5.62 31.59 16.24
CA GLY A 201 4.71 31.74 17.38
C GLY A 201 3.48 30.83 17.33
N ASP A 202 3.05 30.37 16.15
CA ASP A 202 1.84 29.55 16.00
C ASP A 202 2.04 28.12 16.54
N VAL A 203 0.92 27.46 16.83
CA VAL A 203 0.93 26.02 17.16
C VAL A 203 1.34 25.22 15.93
N HIS A 204 2.37 24.38 16.07
CA HIS A 204 2.80 23.40 15.06
C HIS A 204 3.17 22.07 15.73
N TRP A 205 3.19 20.98 14.98
CA TRP A 205 3.41 19.61 15.50
C TRP A 205 4.74 19.35 16.23
N LEU A 206 5.66 20.32 16.23
CA LEU A 206 6.89 20.26 17.03
C LEU A 206 6.76 21.00 18.37
N LYS A 207 5.63 21.63 18.68
CA LYS A 207 5.34 22.19 20.00
C LYS A 207 4.67 21.16 20.92
N PRO A 208 4.97 21.16 22.22
CA PRO A 208 4.43 20.18 23.18
C PRO A 208 2.90 20.07 23.17
N GLU A 209 2.21 21.19 23.01
CA GLU A 209 0.76 21.32 23.12
C GLU A 209 -0.01 20.99 21.82
N ALA A 210 0.70 20.79 20.70
CA ALA A 210 0.06 20.66 19.39
C ALA A 210 -0.84 19.42 19.25
N ALA A 211 -0.41 18.29 19.81
CA ALA A 211 -1.19 17.06 19.78
C ALA A 211 -2.46 17.19 20.63
N LEU A 212 -2.37 17.86 21.79
CA LEU A 212 -3.52 18.17 22.63
C LEU A 212 -4.52 19.04 21.88
N TYR A 213 -4.08 20.13 21.26
CA TYR A 213 -4.98 21.00 20.50
C TYR A 213 -5.63 20.29 19.33
N ASN A 214 -4.89 19.45 18.60
CA ASN A 214 -5.47 18.64 17.54
C ASN A 214 -6.58 17.70 18.07
N ALA A 215 -6.35 17.05 19.23
CA ALA A 215 -7.35 16.20 19.85
C ALA A 215 -8.58 16.99 20.32
N LEU A 216 -8.38 18.13 20.98
CA LEU A 216 -9.47 18.97 21.48
C LEU A 216 -10.41 19.45 20.35
N VAL A 217 -9.84 19.88 19.22
CA VAL A 217 -10.62 20.30 18.06
C VAL A 217 -11.50 19.15 17.55
N SER A 218 -10.93 17.95 17.40
CA SER A 218 -11.69 16.79 16.92
C SER A 218 -12.78 16.33 17.90
N PHE A 219 -12.50 16.30 19.20
CA PHE A 219 -13.52 15.93 20.20
C PHE A 219 -14.69 16.91 20.25
N ARG A 220 -14.41 18.21 20.11
CA ARG A 220 -15.44 19.25 19.99
C ARG A 220 -16.35 18.99 18.79
N ASP A 221 -15.79 18.60 17.65
CA ASP A 221 -16.58 18.33 16.43
C ASP A 221 -17.51 17.10 16.59
N TYR A 222 -17.27 16.24 17.59
CA TYR A 222 -18.13 15.10 17.94
C TYR A 222 -19.02 15.34 19.17
N ASP A 223 -18.96 16.52 19.77
CA ASP A 223 -19.67 16.86 21.01
C ASP A 223 -19.42 15.82 22.13
N GLN A 224 -18.17 15.38 22.28
CA GLN A 224 -17.76 14.42 23.31
C GLN A 224 -16.85 15.07 24.35
N PRO A 225 -16.98 14.69 25.64
CA PRO A 225 -16.03 15.11 26.65
C PRO A 225 -14.63 14.58 26.32
N PHE A 226 -13.59 15.34 26.66
CA PHE A 226 -12.21 14.98 26.37
C PHE A 226 -11.46 14.49 27.62
N PRO A 227 -11.33 13.16 27.84
CA PRO A 227 -10.77 12.62 29.08
C PRO A 227 -9.25 12.40 29.05
N TYR A 228 -8.58 12.65 27.92
CA TYR A 228 -7.21 12.16 27.67
C TYR A 228 -6.12 13.25 27.70
N ALA A 229 -6.34 14.41 28.32
CA ALA A 229 -5.36 15.50 28.31
C ALA A 229 -3.96 15.09 28.80
N GLN A 230 -3.88 14.22 29.82
CA GLN A 230 -2.61 13.74 30.38
C GLN A 230 -1.80 12.88 29.39
N LEU A 231 -2.45 12.16 28.47
CA LEU A 231 -1.77 11.39 27.44
C LEU A 231 -0.94 12.30 26.51
N PHE A 232 -1.43 13.52 26.25
CA PHE A 232 -0.78 14.48 25.37
C PHE A 232 0.26 15.33 26.08
N LEU A 233 -0.06 15.79 27.30
CA LEU A 233 0.82 16.67 28.08
C LEU A 233 1.95 15.93 28.81
N GLY A 234 1.74 14.66 29.20
CA GLY A 234 2.74 13.89 29.95
C GLY A 234 3.95 13.47 29.11
N TYR A 235 3.77 13.33 27.78
CA TYR A 235 4.79 12.80 26.88
C TYR A 235 4.84 13.54 25.53
N PRO A 236 5.09 14.86 25.51
CA PRO A 236 5.05 15.66 24.28
C PRO A 236 6.05 15.18 23.22
N TRP A 237 7.22 14.69 23.64
CA TRP A 237 8.25 14.17 22.75
C TRP A 237 7.79 12.94 21.95
N VAL A 238 6.89 12.12 22.49
CA VAL A 238 6.31 10.96 21.76
C VAL A 238 5.55 11.45 20.53
N TRP A 239 4.78 12.52 20.69
CA TRP A 239 3.98 13.10 19.61
C TRP A 239 4.84 13.82 18.57
N GLN A 240 5.86 14.55 19.01
CA GLN A 240 6.79 15.26 18.13
C GLN A 240 7.62 14.28 17.29
N ILE A 241 8.25 13.28 17.93
CA ILE A 241 9.02 12.24 17.23
C ILE A 241 8.08 11.40 16.37
N GLY A 242 6.93 11.00 16.91
CA GLY A 242 5.90 10.24 16.19
C GLY A 242 5.43 10.97 14.93
N PHE A 243 5.22 12.28 14.98
CA PHE A 243 4.89 13.09 13.82
C PHE A 243 5.98 13.03 12.75
N VAL A 244 7.25 13.22 13.12
CA VAL A 244 8.38 13.14 12.17
C VAL A 244 8.46 11.76 11.53
N VAL A 245 8.31 10.70 12.31
CA VAL A 245 8.30 9.31 11.82
C VAL A 245 7.13 9.07 10.87
N VAL A 246 5.91 9.51 11.20
CA VAL A 246 4.74 9.39 10.33
C VAL A 246 4.94 10.14 9.02
N VAL A 247 5.47 11.37 9.07
CA VAL A 247 5.76 12.16 7.87
C VAL A 247 6.77 11.45 6.98
N TYR A 248 7.87 10.94 7.55
CA TYR A 248 8.86 10.17 6.82
C TYR A 248 8.24 8.93 6.15
N LEU A 249 7.47 8.13 6.90
CA LEU A 249 6.83 6.92 6.39
C LEU A 249 5.79 7.22 5.29
N GLN A 250 5.05 8.33 5.43
CA GLN A 250 4.11 8.79 4.40
C GLN A 250 4.84 9.22 3.13
N VAL A 251 5.90 10.03 3.22
CA VAL A 251 6.71 10.44 2.06
C VAL A 251 7.39 9.23 1.40
N ALA A 252 7.87 8.28 2.20
CA ALA A 252 8.53 7.08 1.72
C ALA A 252 7.57 6.02 1.14
N SER A 253 6.26 6.16 1.32
CA SER A 253 5.29 5.12 1.01
C SER A 253 5.35 4.68 -0.46
N VAL A 254 5.54 5.63 -1.38
CA VAL A 254 5.60 5.40 -2.83
C VAL A 254 6.66 4.37 -3.25
N PHE A 255 7.76 4.26 -2.51
CA PHE A 255 8.83 3.31 -2.82
C PHE A 255 8.39 1.84 -2.69
N ALA A 256 7.36 1.56 -1.89
CA ALA A 256 6.80 0.22 -1.77
C ALA A 256 6.11 -0.26 -3.05
N ALA A 257 5.69 0.65 -3.94
CA ALA A 257 5.14 0.29 -5.24
C ALA A 257 6.11 -0.60 -6.04
N TRP A 258 7.41 -0.28 -6.04
CA TRP A 258 8.44 -1.06 -6.75
C TRP A 258 9.21 -2.05 -5.87
N ARG A 259 8.99 -2.05 -4.55
CA ARG A 259 9.66 -2.96 -3.60
C ARG A 259 8.61 -3.86 -2.96
N PRO A 260 8.23 -5.02 -3.57
CA PRO A 260 7.20 -5.90 -3.02
C PRO A 260 7.42 -6.31 -1.56
N ALA A 261 8.68 -6.52 -1.16
CA ALA A 261 9.04 -6.84 0.22
C ALA A 261 8.64 -5.73 1.22
N LEU A 262 8.62 -4.46 0.79
CA LEU A 262 8.29 -3.30 1.61
C LEU A 262 6.78 -3.06 1.74
N ARG A 263 5.95 -3.63 0.85
CA ARG A 263 4.50 -3.40 0.82
C ARG A 263 3.82 -3.74 2.16
N PRO A 264 4.01 -4.93 2.75
CA PRO A 264 3.32 -5.26 4.01
C PRO A 264 3.69 -4.31 5.15
N TRP A 265 4.94 -3.84 5.19
CA TRP A 265 5.39 -2.88 6.20
C TRP A 265 4.74 -1.52 6.02
N VAL A 266 4.69 -0.98 4.79
CA VAL A 266 4.01 0.28 4.53
C VAL A 266 2.51 0.14 4.83
N GLY A 267 1.87 -0.95 4.42
CA GLY A 267 0.48 -1.23 4.77
C GLY A 267 0.25 -1.26 6.28
N PHE A 268 1.10 -1.98 7.02
CA PHE A 268 1.07 -2.04 8.48
C PHE A 268 1.22 -0.66 9.13
N PHE A 269 2.23 0.12 8.73
CA PHE A 269 2.43 1.47 9.27
C PHE A 269 1.24 2.39 8.99
N LEU A 270 0.65 2.31 7.81
CA LEU A 270 -0.54 3.09 7.46
C LEU A 270 -1.75 2.66 8.30
N VAL A 271 -1.96 1.36 8.55
CA VAL A 271 -3.00 0.88 9.46
C VAL A 271 -2.77 1.39 10.88
N CYS A 272 -1.55 1.28 11.41
CA CYS A 272 -1.21 1.81 12.74
C CYS A 272 -1.45 3.32 12.83
N PHE A 273 -1.07 4.07 11.79
CA PHE A 273 -1.34 5.52 11.71
C PHE A 273 -2.85 5.82 11.77
N HIS A 274 -3.67 5.09 11.03
CA HIS A 274 -5.12 5.28 11.04
C HIS A 274 -5.76 4.89 12.37
N LEU A 275 -5.30 3.80 13.01
CA LEU A 275 -5.76 3.40 14.33
C LEU A 275 -5.34 4.41 15.40
N LEU A 276 -4.11 4.94 15.34
CA LEU A 276 -3.66 6.00 16.23
C LEU A 276 -4.57 7.22 16.09
N ASN A 277 -4.91 7.65 14.87
CA ASN A 277 -5.84 8.76 14.66
C ASN A 277 -7.24 8.50 15.22
N GLN A 278 -7.74 7.27 15.08
CA GLN A 278 -9.04 6.91 15.61
C GLN A 278 -9.08 6.93 17.14
N PHE A 279 -8.07 6.36 17.80
CA PHE A 279 -8.09 6.22 19.26
C PHE A 279 -7.57 7.47 19.98
N ALA A 280 -6.58 8.17 19.43
CA ALA A 280 -6.03 9.37 20.05
C ALA A 280 -6.79 10.64 19.67
N PHE A 281 -7.23 10.77 18.41
CA PHE A 281 -7.81 12.01 17.88
C PHE A 281 -9.29 11.87 17.51
N LEU A 282 -9.93 10.71 17.74
CA LEU A 282 -11.33 10.46 17.39
C LEU A 282 -11.63 10.59 15.88
N ILE A 283 -10.63 10.40 15.01
CA ILE A 283 -10.79 10.48 13.55
C ILE A 283 -10.96 9.06 12.98
N PHE A 284 -12.16 8.73 12.51
CA PHE A 284 -12.51 7.36 12.13
C PHE A 284 -12.09 6.99 10.69
N PHE A 285 -11.26 5.96 10.57
CA PHE A 285 -10.73 5.44 9.30
C PHE A 285 -10.96 3.93 9.11
N LYS A 286 -12.06 3.39 9.68
CA LYS A 286 -12.35 1.94 9.71
C LYS A 286 -12.27 1.28 8.33
N VAL A 287 -12.94 1.85 7.33
CA VAL A 287 -12.93 1.32 5.96
C VAL A 287 -11.51 1.35 5.39
N THR A 288 -10.79 2.45 5.54
CA THR A 288 -9.40 2.56 5.07
C THR A 288 -8.50 1.48 5.67
N CYS A 289 -8.61 1.21 6.98
CA CYS A 289 -7.85 0.15 7.63
C CYS A 289 -8.14 -1.22 7.00
N LEU A 290 -9.42 -1.56 6.79
CA LEU A 290 -9.80 -2.82 6.17
C LEU A 290 -9.31 -2.94 4.73
N VAL A 291 -9.40 -1.85 3.94
CA VAL A 291 -8.86 -1.83 2.57
C VAL A 291 -7.36 -2.04 2.57
N LEU A 292 -6.61 -1.37 3.44
CA LEU A 292 -5.16 -1.54 3.54
C LEU A 292 -4.80 -2.97 3.96
N LEU A 293 -5.53 -3.57 4.89
CA LEU A 293 -5.35 -4.97 5.26
C LEU A 293 -5.63 -5.90 4.09
N CYS A 294 -6.73 -5.72 3.35
CA CYS A 294 -7.01 -6.52 2.16
C CYS A 294 -5.87 -6.41 1.14
N LEU A 295 -5.39 -5.20 0.86
CA LEU A 295 -4.47 -4.93 -0.23
C LEU A 295 -3.00 -5.25 0.07
N PHE A 296 -2.53 -4.99 1.29
CA PHE A 296 -1.11 -5.09 1.64
C PHE A 296 -0.75 -6.34 2.44
N PHE A 297 -1.73 -7.18 2.76
CA PHE A 297 -1.46 -8.45 3.45
C PHE A 297 -0.57 -9.38 2.58
N PRO A 298 0.46 -10.00 3.16
CA PRO A 298 1.38 -10.88 2.43
C PRO A 298 0.79 -12.28 2.23
N TYR A 299 -0.23 -12.43 1.37
CA TYR A 299 -0.94 -13.69 1.17
C TYR A 299 -0.02 -14.86 0.82
N SER A 300 1.09 -14.63 0.11
CA SER A 300 2.04 -15.69 -0.23
C SER A 300 2.67 -16.38 0.98
N TRP A 301 2.65 -15.77 2.17
CA TRP A 301 3.08 -16.42 3.42
C TRP A 301 2.21 -17.62 3.81
N LEU A 302 0.90 -17.51 3.57
CA LEU A 302 -0.10 -18.50 3.97
C LEU A 302 -0.31 -19.60 2.94
N LEU A 303 0.27 -19.48 1.74
CA LEU A 303 -0.10 -20.31 0.58
C LEU A 303 1.00 -21.30 0.18
N PRO A 304 0.81 -22.61 0.39
CA PRO A 304 1.77 -23.64 -0.01
C PRO A 304 2.01 -23.68 -1.53
N ALA A 305 0.98 -23.36 -2.32
CA ALA A 305 1.07 -23.36 -3.79
C ALA A 305 2.12 -22.36 -4.32
N TYR A 306 2.32 -21.23 -3.64
CA TYR A 306 3.38 -20.28 -3.96
C TYR A 306 4.76 -20.91 -3.77
N ARG A 307 4.97 -21.60 -2.64
CA ARG A 307 6.27 -22.22 -2.30
C ARG A 307 6.67 -23.27 -3.33
N ARG A 308 5.71 -24.04 -3.86
CA ARG A 308 5.97 -25.08 -4.88
C ARG A 308 6.37 -24.53 -6.25
N ARG A 309 5.98 -23.29 -6.58
CA ARG A 309 6.23 -22.65 -7.89
C ARG A 309 7.46 -21.75 -7.90
N LYS A 310 7.98 -21.42 -6.72
CA LYS A 310 9.22 -20.66 -6.58
C LYS A 310 10.38 -21.49 -7.14
N LEU A 311 11.17 -20.89 -8.03
CA LEU A 311 12.45 -21.44 -8.45
C LEU A 311 13.43 -21.30 -7.29
N SER A 312 13.66 -22.37 -6.55
CA SER A 312 14.62 -22.35 -5.44
C SER A 312 16.05 -22.40 -5.99
N PRO A 313 16.98 -21.60 -5.44
CA PRO A 313 18.38 -21.74 -5.80
C PRO A 313 18.87 -23.12 -5.39
N ALA A 314 19.64 -23.78 -6.26
CA ALA A 314 20.30 -25.05 -5.98
C ALA A 314 21.45 -24.84 -4.99
N HIS A 315 22.13 -23.70 -5.08
CA HIS A 315 23.16 -23.28 -4.14
C HIS A 315 23.03 -21.79 -3.84
N ALA A 316 23.20 -21.41 -2.58
CA ALA A 316 23.28 -20.01 -2.17
C ALA A 316 24.49 -19.85 -1.23
N ALA A 317 25.33 -18.87 -1.53
CA ALA A 317 26.55 -18.61 -0.78
C ALA A 317 26.62 -17.14 -0.37
N PHE A 318 26.86 -16.90 0.93
CA PHE A 318 27.17 -15.59 1.48
C PHE A 318 28.63 -15.57 1.93
N GLN A 319 29.40 -14.60 1.45
CA GLN A 319 30.83 -14.49 1.76
C GLN A 319 31.22 -13.03 2.02
N GLY A 320 32.37 -12.83 2.68
CA GLY A 320 32.88 -11.50 3.00
C GLY A 320 32.14 -10.80 4.16
N LYS A 321 32.53 -9.56 4.43
CA LYS A 321 31.96 -8.71 5.47
C LYS A 321 31.86 -7.26 4.99
N PHE A 322 30.92 -6.50 5.57
CA PHE A 322 30.70 -5.08 5.28
C PHE A 322 30.52 -4.83 3.77
N LEU A 323 31.29 -3.90 3.19
CA LEU A 323 31.21 -3.58 1.77
C LEU A 323 31.77 -4.67 0.85
N ALA A 324 32.60 -5.57 1.38
CA ALA A 324 33.11 -6.72 0.65
C ALA A 324 32.17 -7.93 0.73
N ALA A 325 31.02 -7.81 1.40
CA ALA A 325 30.04 -8.88 1.44
C ALA A 325 29.49 -9.16 0.04
N THR A 326 29.36 -10.43 -0.29
CA THR A 326 28.76 -10.93 -1.52
C THR A 326 27.71 -11.99 -1.18
N TYR A 327 26.61 -11.98 -1.93
CA TYR A 327 25.59 -13.02 -1.86
C TYR A 327 25.28 -13.50 -3.27
N LYS A 328 25.46 -14.79 -3.49
CA LYS A 328 25.26 -15.43 -4.79
C LYS A 328 24.21 -16.51 -4.70
N ARG A 329 23.36 -16.60 -5.72
CA ARG A 329 22.36 -17.67 -5.88
C ARG A 329 22.55 -18.34 -7.23
N LEU A 330 22.84 -19.63 -7.22
CA LEU A 330 22.92 -20.46 -8.40
C LEU A 330 21.65 -21.29 -8.53
N TYR A 331 20.94 -21.14 -9.64
CA TYR A 331 19.73 -21.88 -9.95
C TYR A 331 20.05 -23.19 -10.68
N ALA A 332 19.13 -24.15 -10.63
CA ALA A 332 19.32 -25.46 -11.28
C ALA A 332 19.53 -25.38 -12.80
N ASN A 333 19.09 -24.29 -13.43
CA ASN A 333 19.28 -24.01 -14.86
C ASN A 333 20.60 -23.30 -15.16
N GLY A 334 21.51 -23.15 -14.19
CA GLY A 334 22.81 -22.49 -14.35
C GLY A 334 22.77 -20.97 -14.25
N GLU A 335 21.61 -20.34 -14.10
CA GLU A 335 21.52 -18.89 -13.90
C GLU A 335 22.07 -18.49 -12.53
N GLU A 336 22.76 -17.35 -12.46
CA GLU A 336 23.33 -16.81 -11.23
C GLU A 336 22.75 -15.42 -10.93
N ASP A 337 22.26 -15.20 -9.71
CA ASP A 337 22.16 -13.87 -9.12
C ASP A 337 23.43 -13.57 -8.32
N SER A 338 23.91 -12.33 -8.40
CA SER A 338 25.03 -11.86 -7.58
C SER A 338 24.71 -10.49 -7.00
N PHE A 339 24.94 -10.32 -5.70
CA PHE A 339 24.72 -9.08 -4.97
C PHE A 339 25.95 -8.75 -4.13
N SER A 340 26.19 -7.46 -3.89
CA SER A 340 27.35 -6.99 -3.11
C SER A 340 26.98 -5.92 -2.08
N GLY A 341 27.85 -5.73 -1.09
CA GLY A 341 27.69 -4.75 -0.02
C GLY A 341 26.40 -4.96 0.78
N PHE A 342 25.70 -3.87 1.12
CA PHE A 342 24.45 -3.98 1.90
C PHE A 342 23.33 -4.72 1.15
N GLU A 343 23.32 -4.70 -0.19
CA GLU A 343 22.33 -5.45 -0.96
C GLU A 343 22.50 -6.97 -0.79
N ALA A 344 23.74 -7.46 -0.62
CA ALA A 344 24.00 -8.86 -0.29
C ALA A 344 23.30 -9.27 1.01
N TYR A 345 23.41 -8.46 2.06
CA TYR A 345 22.73 -8.70 3.34
C TYR A 345 21.21 -8.66 3.20
N ARG A 346 20.67 -7.69 2.43
CA ARG A 346 19.23 -7.61 2.17
C ARG A 346 18.70 -8.86 1.50
N GLN A 347 19.37 -9.32 0.44
CA GLN A 347 18.93 -10.49 -0.31
C GLN A 347 19.04 -11.77 0.52
N LEU A 348 20.11 -11.92 1.30
CA LEU A 348 20.23 -12.99 2.29
C LEU A 348 19.01 -12.99 3.24
N TRP A 349 18.69 -11.83 3.84
CA TRP A 349 17.56 -11.72 4.76
C TRP A 349 16.21 -11.92 4.07
N VAL A 350 16.04 -11.54 2.80
CA VAL A 350 14.81 -11.82 2.04
C VAL A 350 14.61 -13.32 1.85
N ASP A 351 15.70 -14.07 1.63
CA ASP A 351 15.63 -15.53 1.49
C ASP A 351 15.43 -16.23 2.84
N THR A 352 16.03 -15.73 3.93
CA THR A 352 15.89 -16.29 5.27
C THR A 352 14.57 -15.94 5.95
N TYR A 353 14.15 -14.67 5.88
CA TYR A 353 13.04 -14.12 6.69
C TYR A 353 11.87 -13.57 5.85
N GLY A 354 11.91 -13.66 4.53
CA GLY A 354 10.80 -13.25 3.67
C GLY A 354 10.45 -11.76 3.76
N TYR A 355 9.19 -11.42 4.03
CA TYR A 355 8.78 -10.01 4.15
C TYR A 355 9.36 -9.31 5.38
N ALA A 356 9.85 -10.00 6.40
CA ALA A 356 10.47 -9.33 7.56
C ALA A 356 11.69 -8.48 7.15
N ALA A 357 12.41 -8.90 6.11
CA ALA A 357 13.50 -8.13 5.51
C ALA A 357 13.05 -6.85 4.77
N GLY A 358 11.74 -6.69 4.56
CA GLY A 358 11.14 -5.55 3.89
C GLY A 358 11.50 -4.19 4.48
N ILE A 359 11.69 -4.11 5.80
CA ILE A 359 12.05 -2.87 6.48
C ILE A 359 13.35 -2.27 5.94
N PHE A 360 14.32 -3.10 5.51
CA PHE A 360 15.58 -2.61 4.98
C PHE A 360 15.47 -1.92 3.63
N TYR A 361 14.33 -2.04 2.96
CA TYR A 361 14.06 -1.34 1.69
C TYR A 361 13.51 0.07 1.89
N LEU A 362 13.31 0.52 3.13
CA LEU A 362 12.95 1.92 3.41
C LEU A 362 14.03 2.89 2.87
N PRO A 363 13.64 4.01 2.26
CA PRO A 363 14.56 5.01 1.73
C PRO A 363 15.53 5.54 2.79
N GLY A 364 16.80 5.70 2.45
CA GLY A 364 17.82 6.19 3.38
C GLY A 364 18.54 5.10 4.18
N ILE A 365 17.92 3.94 4.44
CA ILE A 365 18.59 2.83 5.16
C ILE A 365 19.85 2.37 4.43
N ASN A 366 19.79 2.23 3.09
CA ASN A 366 20.98 1.85 2.31
C ASN A 366 22.14 2.82 2.54
N THR A 367 21.83 4.12 2.53
CA THR A 367 22.82 5.19 2.67
C THR A 367 23.40 5.19 4.08
N ALA A 368 22.56 5.15 5.11
CA ALA A 368 22.98 5.12 6.51
C ALA A 368 23.85 3.90 6.83
N VAL A 369 23.40 2.71 6.43
CA VAL A 369 24.15 1.46 6.67
C VAL A 369 25.43 1.43 5.86
N SER A 370 25.41 1.82 4.59
CA SER A 370 26.63 1.87 3.77
C SER A 370 27.64 2.88 4.30
N PHE A 371 27.19 4.02 4.81
CA PHE A 371 28.04 5.00 5.49
C PHE A 371 28.68 4.40 6.75
N PHE A 372 27.89 3.78 7.61
CA PHE A 372 28.39 3.08 8.80
C PHE A 372 29.41 2.00 8.41
N MET A 373 29.11 1.17 7.41
CA MET A 373 30.04 0.16 6.90
C MET A 373 31.35 0.75 6.35
N ARG A 374 31.37 1.99 5.87
CA ARG A 374 32.60 2.69 5.45
C ARG A 374 33.40 3.17 6.65
N VAL A 375 32.75 3.83 7.59
CA VAL A 375 33.39 4.43 8.78
C VAL A 375 34.04 3.36 9.64
N PHE A 376 33.31 2.29 9.96
CA PHE A 376 33.78 1.26 10.90
C PHE A 376 34.73 0.23 10.25
N ARG A 377 34.91 0.26 8.93
CA ARG A 377 35.92 -0.56 8.23
C ARG A 377 37.34 0.06 8.30
N GLY A 378 37.44 1.35 8.62
CA GLY A 378 38.72 2.03 8.82
C GLY A 378 39.53 1.55 10.03
N GLY A 379 38.96 0.70 10.90
CA GLY A 379 39.61 0.20 12.11
C GLY A 379 40.16 -1.24 12.05
N SER A 380 40.19 -1.88 10.88
CA SER A 380 40.69 -3.28 10.73
C SER A 380 41.53 -3.49 9.47
N ALA A 381 42.39 -2.52 9.18
CA ALA A 381 43.61 -2.70 8.39
C ALA A 381 44.80 -2.45 9.33
N GLY A 382 45.11 -3.47 10.14
CA GLY A 382 46.25 -3.54 11.05
C GLY A 382 46.63 -4.99 11.20
#